data_AF-A0A8T5N019-F1
#
_entry.id   AF-A0A8T5N019-F1
#
_cell.length_a   1.000
_cell.length_b   1.000
_cell.length_c   1.000
_cell.angle_alpha   90.00
_cell.angle_beta   90.00
_cell.angle_gamma   90.00
#
_symmetry.space_group_name_H-M   'P 1'
#
loop_
_entity.id
_entity.type
_entity.pdbx_description
1 polymer ?
#
loop_
_entity_poly.entity_id
_entity_poly.type
_entity_poly.pdbx_seq_one_letter_code
_entity_poly.pdbx_strand_id
1 'polypeptide(L)'
;MERKINIWDIIAWVVLAGILLWLILKVLGIINTPLLIEYAPYFGSVYLAGWAMNKLETAVKEVGELKKFKDATIKEIHLLKENCTKNHRRK
;
A
#
# COMPACT_ATOMS: atom_id res chain seq x y z
N MET A 1 27.01 11.06 -21.62
CA MET A 1 26.12 11.68 -20.62
C MET A 1 26.93 11.97 -19.38
N GLU A 2 27.47 13.19 -19.27
CA GLU A 2 28.15 13.62 -18.05
C GLU A 2 27.09 13.88 -16.98
N ARG A 3 27.01 13.02 -15.95
CA ARG A 3 26.16 13.29 -14.79
C ARG A 3 26.78 14.47 -14.07
N LYS A 4 26.17 15.66 -14.20
CA LYS A 4 26.45 16.78 -13.31
C LYS A 4 26.11 16.32 -11.90
N ILE A 5 27.13 15.99 -11.11
CA ILE A 5 26.96 15.62 -9.71
C ILE A 5 26.45 16.88 -9.02
N ASN A 6 25.15 16.89 -8.70
CA ASN A 6 24.56 17.98 -7.95
C ASN A 6 25.12 17.91 -6.53
N ILE A 7 25.58 19.06 -6.00
CA ILE A 7 26.09 19.17 -4.62
C ILE A 7 25.06 18.66 -3.60
N TRP A 8 23.77 18.84 -3.91
CA TRP A 8 22.66 18.28 -3.17
C TRP A 8 22.64 16.75 -3.09
N ASP A 9 23.08 16.06 -4.16
CA ASP A 9 23.19 14.60 -4.18
C ASP A 9 24.31 14.14 -3.23
N ILE A 10 25.44 14.84 -3.22
CA ILE A 10 26.54 14.57 -2.28
C ILE A 10 26.08 14.77 -0.84
N ILE A 11 25.39 15.88 -0.55
CA ILE A 11 24.84 16.15 0.79
C ILE A 11 23.86 15.05 1.19
N ALA A 12 22.98 14.62 0.28
CA ALA A 12 22.05 13.54 0.54
C ALA A 12 22.78 12.23 0.89
N TRP A 13 23.84 11.87 0.15
CA TRP A 13 24.65 10.68 0.42
C TRP A 13 25.41 10.78 1.75
N VAL A 14 25.94 11.95 2.11
CA VAL A 14 26.64 12.17 3.38
C VAL A 14 25.66 12.05 4.56
N VAL A 15 24.47 12.65 4.45
CA VAL A 15 23.42 12.54 5.47
C VAL A 15 22.96 11.09 5.60
N LEU A 16 22.74 10.40 4.48
CA LEU A 16 22.36 8.99 4.48
C LEU A 16 23.41 8.11 5.17
N ALA A 17 24.69 8.30 4.83
CA ALA A 17 25.79 7.59 5.47
C ALA A 17 25.89 7.89 6.97
N GLY A 18 25.66 9.14 7.38
CA GLY A 18 25.63 9.55 8.78
C GLY A 18 24.50 8.90 9.58
N ILE A 19 23.29 8.83 9.01
CA ILE A 19 22.15 8.14 9.64
C ILE A 19 22.44 6.63 9.77
N LEU A 20 23.05 6.03 8.76
CA LEU A 20 23.38 4.61 8.74
C LEU A 20 24.47 4.28 9.78
N LEU A 21 25.50 5.11 9.89
CA LEU A 21 26.52 4.99 10.93
C LEU A 21 25.94 5.19 12.33
N TRP A 22 25.05 6.15 12.50
CA TRP A 22 24.34 6.38 13.77
C TRP A 22 23.49 5.17 14.18
N LEU A 23 22.78 4.55 13.23
CA LEU A 23 22.03 3.31 13.47
C LEU A 23 22.95 2.15 13.89
N ILE A 24 24.10 1.97 13.24
CA ILE A 24 25.07 0.93 13.59
C ILE A 24 25.63 1.16 15.00
N LEU A 25 26.03 2.39 15.33
CA LEU A 25 26.52 2.76 16.67
C LEU A 25 25.44 2.55 17.75
N LYS A 26 24.17 2.78 17.41
CA LYS A 26 23.02 2.46 18.25
C LYS A 26 22.88 0.96 18.49
N VAL A 27 22.93 0.14 17.44
CA VAL A 27 22.79 -1.33 17.54
C VAL A 27 23.95 -1.95 18.32
N LEU A 28 25.15 -1.38 18.22
CA LEU A 28 26.32 -1.80 18.99
C LEU A 28 26.28 -1.33 20.46
N GLY A 29 25.25 -0.60 20.88
CA GLY A 29 25.08 -0.14 22.26
C GLY A 29 26.09 0.92 22.71
N ILE A 30 26.83 1.52 21.77
CA ILE A 30 27.85 2.55 22.07
C ILE A 30 27.18 3.86 22.50
N ILE A 31 25.98 4.12 22.00
CA ILE A 31 25.17 5.29 22.36
C ILE A 31 24.08 4.85 23.33
N ASN A 32 24.17 5.31 24.58
CA ASN A 32 23.17 5.07 25.62
C ASN A 32 21.93 5.94 25.36
N THR A 33 21.09 5.56 24.38
CA THR A 33 19.84 6.27 24.12
C THR A 33 18.73 5.86 25.09
N PRO A 34 17.90 6.81 25.55
CA PRO A 34 16.79 6.49 26.44
C PRO A 34 15.83 5.48 25.79
N LEU A 35 15.38 4.49 26.56
CA LEU A 35 14.54 3.35 26.15
C LEU A 35 13.38 3.73 25.22
N LEU A 36 12.75 4.89 25.42
CA LEU A 36 11.67 5.40 24.58
C LEU A 36 12.04 5.52 23.09
N ILE A 37 13.26 5.97 22.78
CA ILE A 37 13.73 6.13 21.39
C ILE A 37 14.12 4.77 20.79
N GLU A 38 14.47 3.81 21.64
CA GLU A 38 14.80 2.45 21.23
C GLU A 38 13.56 1.65 20.82
N TYR A 39 12.43 1.86 21.50
CA TYR A 39 11.16 1.21 21.15
C TYR A 39 10.39 1.92 20.03
N ALA A 40 10.71 3.18 19.71
CA ALA A 40 10.02 3.95 18.67
C ALA A 40 9.94 3.23 17.29
N PRO A 41 10.98 2.55 16.80
CA PRO A 41 10.90 1.79 15.54
C PRO A 41 9.93 0.61 15.64
N TYR A 42 9.90 -0.08 16.78
CA TYR A 42 8.99 -1.20 17.02
C TYR A 42 7.54 -0.72 17.03
N PHE A 43 7.21 0.32 17.79
CA PHE A 43 5.87 0.92 17.79
C PHE A 43 5.47 1.45 16.40
N GLY A 44 6.40 2.10 15.70
CA GLY A 44 6.18 2.58 14.34
C GLY A 44 5.87 1.44 13.36
N SER A 45 6.58 0.32 13.46
CA SER A 45 6.33 -0.85 12.61
C SER A 45 4.97 -1.50 12.86
N VAL A 46 4.56 -1.63 14.12
CA VAL A 46 3.25 -2.18 14.51
C VAL A 46 2.13 -1.25 14.03
N TYR A 47 2.29 0.06 14.19
CA TYR A 47 1.33 1.05 13.71
C TYR A 47 1.19 1.01 12.18
N LEU A 48 2.31 0.95 11.44
CA LEU A 48 2.31 0.83 9.98
C LEU A 48 1.63 -0.45 9.51
N ALA A 49 1.89 -1.58 10.17
CA ALA A 49 1.23 -2.84 9.85
C ALA A 49 -0.29 -2.76 10.06
N GLY A 50 -0.74 -2.18 11.17
CA GLY A 50 -2.17 -1.96 11.44
C GLY A 50 -2.84 -1.03 10.42
N TRP A 51 -2.18 0.06 10.04
CA TRP A 51 -2.68 0.99 9.02
C TRP A 51 -2.77 0.33 7.64
N ALA A 52 -1.77 -0.45 7.25
CA ALA A 52 -1.75 -1.19 5.99
C ALA A 52 -2.87 -2.25 5.93
N MET A 53 -3.08 -2.99 7.02
CA MET A 53 -4.17 -3.97 7.13
C MET A 53 -5.54 -3.30 6.99
N ASN A 54 -5.78 -2.18 7.68
CA ASN A 54 -7.04 -1.46 7.59
C ASN A 54 -7.34 -0.98 6.16
N LYS A 55 -6.31 -0.47 5.45
CA LYS A 55 -6.45 -0.05 4.05
C LYS A 55 -6.75 -1.24 3.13
N LEU A 56 -6.15 -2.41 3.40
CA LEU A 56 -6.42 -3.64 2.68
C LEU A 56 -7.87 -4.10 2.88
N GLU A 57 -8.37 -4.05 4.11
CA GLU A 57 -9.73 -4.49 4.44
C GLU A 57 -10.79 -3.63 3.72
N THR A 58 -10.59 -2.32 3.66
CA THR A 58 -11.47 -1.40 2.92
C THR A 58 -11.45 -1.70 1.42
N ALA A 59 -10.26 -1.89 0.83
CA ALA A 59 -10.15 -2.23 -0.59
C ALA A 59 -10.82 -3.57 -0.93
N VAL A 60 -10.71 -4.57 -0.04
CA VAL A 60 -11.38 -5.86 -0.21
C VAL A 60 -12.90 -5.73 -0.15
N LYS A 61 -13.44 -4.87 0.73
CA LYS A 61 -14.88 -4.59 0.80
C LYS A 61 -15.40 -3.95 -0.48
N GLU A 62 -14.72 -2.93 -1.00
CA GLU A 62 -15.10 -2.26 -2.26
C GLU A 62 -15.09 -3.21 -3.46
N VAL A 63 -14.07 -4.07 -3.56
CA VAL A 63 -13.99 -5.10 -4.61
C VAL A 63 -15.12 -6.13 -4.47
N GLY A 64 -15.49 -6.50 -3.24
CA GLY A 64 -16.62 -7.39 -2.96
C GLY A 64 -17.96 -6.82 -3.43
N GLU A 65 -18.20 -5.52 -3.22
CA GLU A 65 -19.40 -4.83 -3.70
C GLU A 65 -19.43 -4.72 -5.23
N LEU A 66 -18.29 -4.41 -5.85
CA LEU A 66 -18.17 -4.39 -7.31
C LEU A 66 -18.47 -5.76 -7.93
N LYS A 67 -18.03 -6.85 -7.29
CA LYS A 67 -18.30 -8.22 -7.77
C LYS A 67 -19.80 -8.53 -7.72
N LYS A 68 -20.48 -8.15 -6.62
CA LYS A 68 -21.94 -8.31 -6.49
C LYS A 68 -22.68 -7.50 -7.56
N PHE A 69 -22.25 -6.27 -7.82
CA PHE A 69 -22.85 -5.42 -8.85
C PHE A 69 -22.67 -6.05 -10.24
N LYS A 70 -21.47 -6.52 -10.57
CA LYS A 70 -21.19 -7.23 -11.83
C LYS A 70 -22.11 -8.44 -12.02
N ASP A 71 -22.26 -9.29 -11.00
CA ASP A 71 -23.10 -10.49 -11.10
C ASP A 71 -24.58 -10.15 -11.26
N ALA A 72 -25.06 -9.09 -10.59
CA ALA A 72 -26.42 -8.58 -10.77
C ALA A 72 -26.68 -8.08 -12.20
N THR A 73 -25.76 -7.27 -12.75
CA THR A 73 -25.87 -6.73 -14.11
C THR A 73 -25.82 -7.83 -15.18
N ILE A 74 -24.97 -8.85 -15.00
CA ILE A 74 -24.92 -10.01 -15.92
C ILE A 74 -26.27 -10.74 -15.93
N LYS A 75 -26.90 -10.91 -14.76
CA LYS A 75 -28.19 -11.58 -14.64
C LYS A 75 -29.30 -10.78 -15.34
N GLU A 76 -29.33 -9.45 -15.18
CA GLU A 76 -30.29 -8.60 -15.88
C GLU A 76 -30.09 -8.61 -17.41
N ILE A 77 -28.84 -8.53 -17.88
CA ILE A 77 -28.54 -8.62 -19.31
C ILE A 77 -28.97 -9.98 -19.89
N HIS A 78 -28.75 -11.07 -19.15
CA HIS A 78 -29.20 -12.40 -19.58
C HIS A 78 -30.73 -12.48 -19.69
N LEU A 79 -31.46 -11.93 -18.72
CA LEU A 79 -32.92 -11.89 -18.75
C LEU A 79 -33.45 -11.04 -19.91
N LEU A 80 -32.83 -9.88 -20.17
CA LEU A 80 -33.13 -9.04 -21.34
C LEU A 80 -32.90 -9.79 -22.65
N LYS A 81 -31.77 -10.50 -22.77
CA LYS A 81 -31.43 -11.29 -23.95
C LYS A 81 -32.43 -12.41 -24.19
N GLU A 82 -32.85 -13.13 -23.15
CA GLU A 82 -33.87 -14.18 -23.24
C GLU A 82 -35.25 -13.64 -23.63
N ASN A 83 -35.66 -12.51 -23.05
CA ASN A 83 -36.93 -11.88 -23.41
C ASN A 83 -36.93 -11.37 -24.86
N CYS A 84 -35.83 -10.78 -25.32
CA CYS A 84 -35.70 -10.29 -26.69
C CYS A 84 -35.74 -11.45 -27.70
N THR A 85 -35.04 -12.55 -27.42
CA THR A 85 -35.09 -13.77 -28.27
C THR A 85 -36.48 -14.41 -28.26
N LYS A 86 -37.19 -14.47 -27.13
CA LYS A 86 -38.58 -14.95 -27.07
C LYS A 86 -39.55 -14.08 -27.87
N ASN A 87 -39.42 -12.77 -27.80
CA ASN A 87 -40.27 -11.84 -28.56
C ASN A 87 -39.99 -11.89 -30.06
N HIS A 88 -38.73 -12.06 -30.48
CA HIS A 88 -38.40 -12.23 -31.90
C HIS A 88 -38.78 -13.60 -32.47
N ARG A 89 -38.98 -14.63 -31.64
CA ARG A 89 -39.42 -15.96 -32.06
C ARG A 89 -40.95 -16.11 -32.14
N ARG A 90 -41.71 -15.13 -31.64
CA ARG A 90 -43.19 -15.08 -31.65
C ARG A 90 -43.76 -14.20 -32.78
N LYS A 91 -42.92 -13.57 -33.59
CA LYS A 91 -43.28 -12.96 -34.89
C LYS A 91 -42.89 -13.92 -36.01
#